data_AF-A0A936GGQ6-F1
#
_entry.id   AF-A0A936GGQ6-F1
#
_cell.length_a   1.000
_cell.length_b   1.000
_cell.length_c   1.000
_cell.angle_alpha   90.00
_cell.angle_beta   90.00
_cell.angle_gamma   90.00
#
_symmetry.space_group_name_H-M   'P 1'
#
loop_
_entity.id
_entity.type
_entity.pdbx_description
1 polymer ?
#
loop_
_entity_poly.entity_id
_entity_poly.type
_entity_poly.pdbx_seq_one_letter_code
_entity_poly.pdbx_strand_id
1 'polypeptide(L)'
;MQKPFNCVKSYLPYLFLVAIVSISGCSANSAKIPEIPTQTFIISPTKDTTLFGAKGVRLFIPANAFQLSENLSQNDSITIILSEFYKKSDFVLYDIYTVADNKILESEGMVHIDAKYKEESITLNPNKNLVIHFYKNNSYKEMNLYYSKDAASEIGVFNWQKATSVKRNATRLYMTMYEALASGYMPNFEMMSGNYSDSTYGADLFKLECNKQVFSAQTIEALRTNNGGNTIKCKVSKNGRLEDLEFVHGCEANAELEIFNFIKSLPDLKPCKDSIGNNVDLIGWITVSIIDSLPLYLADADYVKSFNTTYSNFEQIKIKNVKAANDYYHIFSVNKLGWIACMNEIESEIFADYSPNLPNSTELLKSSELKITLNAFNSIVKAQKIDNKFIFPNLPANQESKIVSFSKKSDNIKIEFLHVETGVEPKVDAEFYESEIPFLQEVVDTY
;
A
#
# COMPACT_ATOMS: atom_id res chain seq x y z
N MET A 1 -63.69 44.87 42.33
CA MET A 1 -63.34 45.23 40.94
C MET A 1 -62.72 44.00 40.28
N GLN A 2 -63.24 43.69 39.09
CA GLN A 2 -62.88 42.64 38.12
C GLN A 2 -62.75 41.17 38.57
N LYS A 3 -63.48 40.36 37.81
CA LYS A 3 -63.72 38.92 37.89
C LYS A 3 -63.07 38.27 36.64
N PRO A 4 -63.16 36.95 36.42
CA PRO A 4 -62.10 35.94 36.58
C PRO A 4 -61.68 35.34 35.24
N PHE A 5 -60.73 34.38 35.19
CA PHE A 5 -60.79 33.29 34.20
C PHE A 5 -60.13 32.00 34.72
N ASN A 6 -60.95 30.96 34.82
CA ASN A 6 -60.55 29.55 34.81
C ASN A 6 -59.97 29.20 33.43
N CYS A 7 -58.99 28.30 33.38
CA CYS A 7 -58.84 27.45 32.21
C CYS A 7 -58.43 26.02 32.61
N VAL A 8 -59.30 25.10 32.21
CA VAL A 8 -59.25 23.66 32.39
C VAL A 8 -58.22 23.07 31.42
N LYS A 9 -57.38 22.15 31.89
CA LYS A 9 -56.51 21.32 31.04
C LYS A 9 -57.38 20.41 30.17
N SER A 10 -57.44 20.66 28.86
CA SER A 10 -57.93 19.69 27.88
C SER A 10 -56.76 18.98 27.20
N TYR A 11 -56.82 17.65 27.21
CA TYR A 11 -55.98 16.78 26.41
C TYR A 11 -56.48 16.81 24.95
N LEU A 12 -55.60 17.16 24.01
CA LEU A 12 -55.83 16.99 22.58
C LEU A 12 -54.96 15.82 22.07
N PRO A 13 -55.51 14.84 21.33
CA PRO A 13 -54.72 13.75 20.77
C PRO A 13 -53.95 14.24 19.54
N TYR A 14 -52.66 13.90 19.46
CA TYR A 14 -51.85 14.10 18.26
C TYR A 14 -52.39 13.19 17.14
N LEU A 15 -53.10 13.80 16.19
CA LEU A 15 -53.41 13.18 14.90
C LEU A 15 -52.10 13.06 14.11
N PHE A 16 -51.64 11.84 13.82
CA PHE A 16 -50.60 11.59 12.83
C PHE A 16 -51.15 11.96 11.45
N LEU A 17 -50.73 13.12 10.93
CA LEU A 17 -51.01 13.52 9.56
C LEU A 17 -49.99 12.80 8.67
N VAL A 18 -50.41 11.69 8.04
CA VAL A 18 -49.65 11.08 6.93
C VAL A 18 -49.73 12.04 5.75
N ALA A 19 -48.67 12.80 5.53
CA ALA A 19 -48.50 13.57 4.30
C ALA A 19 -48.23 12.58 3.16
N ILE A 20 -49.27 12.22 2.41
CA ILE A 20 -49.11 11.62 1.08
C ILE A 20 -48.58 12.75 0.19
N VAL A 21 -47.26 12.83 0.05
CA VAL A 21 -46.63 13.63 -0.98
C VAL A 21 -46.84 12.87 -2.29
N SER A 22 -47.87 13.27 -3.05
CA SER A 22 -48.01 12.91 -4.45
C SER A 22 -46.89 13.59 -5.23
N ILE A 23 -45.80 12.85 -5.47
CA ILE A 23 -44.75 13.25 -6.41
C ILE A 23 -45.39 13.25 -7.80
N SER A 24 -45.81 14.45 -8.21
CA SER A 24 -46.19 14.75 -9.57
C SER A 24 -44.94 14.61 -10.43
N GLY A 25 -45.03 13.80 -11.49
CA GLY A 25 -43.90 13.34 -12.29
C GLY A 25 -42.81 14.36 -12.52
N CYS A 26 -41.63 14.07 -11.97
CA CYS A 26 -40.38 14.64 -12.45
C CYS A 26 -39.89 13.70 -13.58
N SER A 27 -39.57 14.27 -14.73
CA SER A 27 -39.07 13.52 -15.89
C SER A 27 -37.94 12.59 -15.46
N ALA A 28 -38.02 11.32 -15.86
CA ALA A 28 -36.93 10.37 -15.75
C ALA A 28 -35.72 10.88 -16.56
N ASN A 29 -34.88 11.69 -15.92
CA ASN A 29 -33.52 11.90 -16.39
C ASN A 29 -32.79 10.60 -16.09
N SER A 30 -32.56 9.83 -17.15
CA SER A 30 -31.84 8.58 -17.10
C SER A 30 -30.43 8.81 -16.53
N ALA A 31 -30.15 8.24 -15.36
CA ALA A 31 -28.87 8.41 -14.68
C ALA A 31 -27.80 7.58 -15.41
N LYS A 32 -26.95 8.26 -16.19
CA LYS A 32 -25.75 7.65 -16.79
C LYS A 32 -24.79 7.17 -15.70
N ILE A 33 -24.07 6.08 -15.96
CA ILE A 33 -22.95 5.67 -15.10
C ILE A 33 -21.96 6.85 -15.09
N PRO A 34 -21.59 7.37 -13.90
CA PRO A 34 -20.63 8.45 -13.82
C PRO A 34 -19.30 7.97 -14.36
N GLU A 35 -18.62 8.82 -15.13
CA GLU A 35 -17.22 8.57 -15.47
C GLU A 35 -16.39 8.46 -14.17
N ILE A 36 -15.28 7.72 -14.23
CA ILE A 36 -14.37 7.63 -13.10
C ILE A 36 -13.89 9.05 -12.74
N PRO A 37 -14.05 9.50 -11.48
CA PRO A 37 -13.58 10.82 -11.08
C PRO A 37 -12.05 10.89 -11.14
N THR A 38 -11.53 11.79 -11.98
CA THR A 38 -10.09 11.97 -12.19
C THR A 38 -9.63 13.38 -11.78
N GLN A 39 -8.37 13.46 -11.35
CA GLN A 39 -7.65 14.70 -11.11
C GLN A 39 -6.41 14.73 -12.00
N THR A 40 -6.17 15.86 -12.66
CA THR A 40 -5.02 16.03 -13.56
C THR A 40 -4.02 17.02 -12.96
N PHE A 41 -2.76 16.62 -12.93
CA PHE A 41 -1.64 17.43 -12.46
C PHE A 41 -0.59 17.55 -13.56
N ILE A 42 0.02 18.73 -13.69
CA ILE A 42 1.13 18.95 -14.61
C ILE A 42 2.38 19.17 -13.76
N ILE A 43 3.39 18.32 -13.96
CA ILE A 43 4.62 18.34 -13.19
C ILE A 43 5.85 18.55 -14.08
N SER A 44 6.90 19.13 -13.51
CA SER A 44 8.21 19.13 -14.16
C SER A 44 8.86 17.77 -13.94
N PRO A 45 9.37 17.10 -14.99
CA PRO A 45 9.93 15.76 -14.87
C PRO A 45 11.31 15.76 -14.20
N THR A 46 11.95 16.92 -14.09
CA THR A 46 13.30 17.10 -13.52
C THR A 46 13.29 17.56 -12.06
N LYS A 47 12.11 17.66 -11.44
CA LYS A 47 11.96 18.12 -10.05
C LYS A 47 11.13 17.13 -9.25
N ASP A 48 11.55 16.95 -8.00
CA ASP A 48 10.74 16.27 -6.99
C ASP A 48 9.40 17.01 -6.84
N THR A 49 8.30 16.25 -6.86
CA THR A 49 6.95 16.81 -6.80
C THR A 49 6.10 16.00 -5.83
N THR A 50 5.34 16.70 -4.97
CA THR A 50 4.30 16.07 -4.15
C THR A 50 2.93 16.54 -4.64
N LEU A 51 2.07 15.58 -4.97
CA LEU A 51 0.68 15.81 -5.37
C LEU A 51 -0.26 15.48 -4.20
N PHE A 52 -1.34 16.25 -4.11
CA PHE A 52 -2.37 16.11 -3.09
C PHE A 52 -3.69 15.77 -3.77
N GLY A 53 -4.18 14.55 -3.54
CA GLY A 53 -5.47 14.10 -4.01
C GLY A 53 -6.63 14.67 -3.17
N ALA A 54 -7.76 14.90 -3.82
CA ALA A 54 -8.99 15.40 -3.23
C ALA A 54 -9.57 14.50 -2.12
N LYS A 55 -9.33 13.16 -2.15
CA LYS A 55 -9.75 12.23 -1.08
C LYS A 55 -8.65 11.96 -0.05
N GLY A 56 -7.55 12.71 -0.10
CA GLY A 56 -6.50 12.70 0.91
C GLY A 56 -5.28 11.85 0.59
N VAL A 57 -5.24 11.14 -0.55
CA VAL A 57 -4.01 10.48 -1.02
C VAL A 57 -2.93 11.53 -1.26
N ARG A 58 -1.70 11.20 -0.90
CA ARG A 58 -0.53 12.00 -1.29
C ARG A 58 0.42 11.16 -2.10
N LEU A 59 0.92 11.74 -3.19
CA LEU A 59 1.82 11.07 -4.11
C LEU A 59 3.09 11.87 -4.27
N PHE A 60 4.20 11.33 -3.80
CA PHE A 60 5.52 11.86 -4.07
C PHE A 60 6.12 11.20 -5.30
N ILE A 61 6.58 12.04 -6.22
CA ILE A 61 7.18 11.68 -7.49
C ILE A 61 8.59 12.28 -7.49
N PRO A 62 9.66 11.46 -7.39
CA PRO A 62 11.02 11.98 -7.44
C PRO A 62 11.36 12.49 -8.84
N ALA A 63 12.35 13.38 -8.93
CA ALA A 63 12.90 13.81 -10.19
C ALA A 63 13.36 12.60 -11.04
N ASN A 64 13.07 12.69 -12.33
CA ASN A 64 13.38 11.69 -13.35
C ASN A 64 12.78 10.31 -13.04
N ALA A 65 11.55 10.28 -12.47
CA ALA A 65 10.86 9.04 -12.11
C ALA A 65 10.37 8.20 -13.31
N PHE A 66 10.25 8.80 -14.49
CA PHE A 66 9.61 8.16 -15.65
C PHE A 66 10.63 7.68 -16.68
N GLN A 67 10.30 6.58 -17.35
CA GLN A 67 11.06 6.03 -18.46
C GLN A 67 10.65 6.76 -19.74
N LEU A 68 11.60 7.43 -20.39
CA LEU A 68 11.39 8.13 -21.65
C LEU A 68 12.48 7.73 -22.64
N SER A 69 12.15 7.75 -23.93
CA SER A 69 13.09 7.48 -25.04
C SER A 69 14.06 8.65 -25.29
N GLU A 70 13.67 9.85 -24.86
CA GLU A 70 14.43 11.10 -25.04
C GLU A 70 14.93 11.63 -23.69
N ASN A 71 16.02 12.41 -23.73
CA ASN A 71 16.51 13.10 -22.54
C ASN A 71 15.54 14.21 -22.13
N LEU A 72 15.18 14.21 -20.85
CA LEU A 72 14.30 15.22 -20.26
C LEU A 72 14.96 16.59 -20.19
N SER A 73 14.24 17.60 -20.65
CA SER A 73 14.54 19.02 -20.45
C SER A 73 13.83 19.58 -19.22
N GLN A 74 14.36 20.69 -18.69
CA GLN A 74 13.72 21.42 -17.59
C GLN A 74 12.35 22.04 -18.00
N ASN A 75 12.15 22.28 -19.30
CA ASN A 75 10.92 22.86 -19.84
C ASN A 75 9.86 21.80 -20.23
N ASP A 76 10.20 20.52 -20.14
CA ASP A 76 9.24 19.45 -20.39
C ASP A 76 8.23 19.36 -19.26
N SER A 77 7.08 18.76 -19.55
CA SER A 77 6.03 18.52 -18.56
C SER A 77 5.46 17.12 -18.72
N ILE A 78 5.11 16.50 -17.58
CA ILE A 78 4.41 15.23 -17.52
C ILE A 78 3.04 15.48 -16.92
N THR A 79 2.02 14.92 -17.54
CA THR A 79 0.65 14.93 -17.05
C THR A 79 0.42 13.70 -16.19
N ILE A 80 0.05 13.88 -14.93
CA ILE A 80 -0.35 12.81 -14.02
C ILE A 80 -1.86 12.82 -13.88
N ILE A 81 -2.49 11.66 -14.03
CA ILE A 81 -3.93 11.47 -13.86
C ILE A 81 -4.13 10.55 -12.65
N LEU A 82 -4.86 11.04 -11.64
CA LEU A 82 -5.11 10.34 -10.39
C LEU A 82 -6.61 10.14 -10.17
N SER A 83 -7.02 8.91 -9.90
CA SER A 83 -8.36 8.57 -9.39
C SER A 83 -8.25 7.98 -8.00
N GLU A 84 -9.19 8.30 -7.10
CA GLU A 84 -9.18 7.85 -5.70
C GLU A 84 -10.52 7.19 -5.32
N PHE A 85 -10.47 6.00 -4.72
CA PHE A 85 -11.64 5.21 -4.35
C PHE A 85 -11.50 4.73 -2.89
N TYR A 86 -12.48 5.11 -2.06
CA TYR A 86 -12.48 4.82 -0.63
C TYR A 86 -13.79 4.22 -0.14
N LYS A 87 -14.87 4.38 -0.91
CA LYS A 87 -16.23 4.01 -0.52
C LYS A 87 -16.66 2.71 -1.20
N LYS A 88 -17.46 1.90 -0.51
CA LYS A 88 -18.03 0.67 -1.09
C LYS A 88 -18.92 0.99 -2.30
N SER A 89 -19.66 2.11 -2.27
CA SER A 89 -20.44 2.54 -3.44
C SER A 89 -19.58 2.71 -4.69
N ASP A 90 -18.39 3.28 -4.54
CA ASP A 90 -17.44 3.48 -5.65
C ASP A 90 -17.01 2.10 -6.19
N PHE A 91 -16.70 1.17 -5.29
CA PHE A 91 -16.28 -0.19 -5.66
C PHE A 91 -17.39 -0.95 -6.40
N VAL A 92 -18.66 -0.78 -5.99
CA VAL A 92 -19.81 -1.32 -6.73
C VAL A 92 -19.90 -0.69 -8.12
N LEU A 93 -19.88 0.64 -8.22
CA LEU A 93 -20.13 1.35 -9.49
C LEU A 93 -19.05 1.09 -10.54
N TYR A 94 -17.80 0.92 -10.10
CA TYR A 94 -16.63 0.82 -10.99
C TYR A 94 -16.06 -0.60 -11.08
N ASP A 95 -16.80 -1.63 -10.65
CA ASP A 95 -16.40 -3.04 -10.71
C ASP A 95 -15.04 -3.32 -10.03
N ILE A 96 -14.82 -2.75 -8.85
CA ILE A 96 -13.58 -2.91 -8.08
C ILE A 96 -13.80 -3.94 -6.96
N TYR A 97 -13.43 -5.19 -7.21
CA TYR A 97 -13.58 -6.30 -6.27
C TYR A 97 -12.38 -6.41 -5.35
N THR A 98 -12.60 -6.71 -4.07
CA THR A 98 -11.54 -6.81 -3.05
C THR A 98 -11.16 -8.27 -2.83
N VAL A 99 -10.63 -8.91 -3.88
CA VAL A 99 -10.23 -10.31 -3.86
C VAL A 99 -8.81 -10.46 -4.39
N ALA A 100 -7.97 -11.24 -3.71
CA ALA A 100 -6.68 -11.70 -4.21
C ALA A 100 -6.68 -13.23 -4.26
N ASP A 101 -6.75 -13.79 -5.47
CA ASP A 101 -7.02 -15.21 -5.69
C ASP A 101 -8.28 -15.68 -4.95
N ASN A 102 -8.14 -16.49 -3.90
CA ASN A 102 -9.27 -16.96 -3.08
C ASN A 102 -9.43 -16.19 -1.76
N LYS A 103 -8.61 -15.16 -1.53
CA LYS A 103 -8.59 -14.39 -0.28
C LYS A 103 -9.40 -13.12 -0.43
N ILE A 104 -10.25 -12.85 0.56
CA ILE A 104 -11.03 -11.61 0.59
C ILE A 104 -10.22 -10.55 1.34
N LEU A 105 -10.22 -9.36 0.77
CA LEU A 105 -9.47 -8.23 1.27
C LEU A 105 -10.42 -7.16 1.82
N GLU A 106 -9.91 -6.41 2.77
CA GLU A 106 -10.47 -5.15 3.26
C GLU A 106 -9.58 -4.01 2.76
N SER A 107 -10.18 -2.94 2.23
CA SER A 107 -9.45 -1.80 1.68
C SER A 107 -9.48 -0.57 2.59
N GLU A 108 -8.34 0.10 2.72
CA GLU A 108 -8.22 1.47 3.26
C GLU A 108 -7.94 2.51 2.18
N GLY A 109 -8.28 2.19 0.94
CA GLY A 109 -8.16 3.10 -0.19
C GLY A 109 -7.48 2.46 -1.39
N MET A 110 -7.91 2.90 -2.56
CA MET A 110 -7.39 2.47 -3.85
C MET A 110 -7.21 3.67 -4.75
N VAL A 111 -6.26 3.57 -5.67
CA VAL A 111 -6.02 4.59 -6.68
C VAL A 111 -5.81 3.97 -8.05
N HIS A 112 -6.10 4.76 -9.07
CA HIS A 112 -5.58 4.57 -10.41
C HIS A 112 -4.64 5.74 -10.72
N ILE A 113 -3.41 5.45 -11.15
CA ILE A 113 -2.43 6.46 -11.52
C ILE A 113 -1.99 6.22 -12.96
N ASP A 114 -2.20 7.19 -13.83
CA ASP A 114 -1.58 7.25 -15.15
C ASP A 114 -0.62 8.42 -15.27
N ALA A 115 0.34 8.28 -16.17
CA ALA A 115 1.24 9.35 -16.55
C ALA A 115 1.32 9.45 -18.07
N LYS A 116 1.35 10.67 -18.58
CA LYS A 116 1.48 10.96 -20.01
C LYS A 116 2.59 11.97 -20.28
N TYR A 117 3.33 11.75 -21.36
CA TYR A 117 4.25 12.72 -21.95
C TYR A 117 3.89 12.92 -23.42
N LYS A 118 3.61 14.16 -23.83
CA LYS A 118 3.16 14.49 -25.20
C LYS A 118 1.97 13.61 -25.64
N GLU A 119 0.98 13.43 -24.77
CA GLU A 119 -0.21 12.56 -24.94
C GLU A 119 0.04 11.05 -24.96
N GLU A 120 1.29 10.58 -24.97
CA GLU A 120 1.61 9.16 -24.90
C GLU A 120 1.71 8.68 -23.46
N SER A 121 1.13 7.52 -23.17
CA SER A 121 1.26 6.88 -21.85
C SER A 121 2.70 6.44 -21.60
N ILE A 122 3.22 6.78 -20.44
CA ILE A 122 4.59 6.47 -20.03
C ILE A 122 4.61 5.62 -18.77
N THR A 123 5.70 4.90 -18.55
CA THR A 123 5.89 4.06 -17.36
C THR A 123 6.96 4.64 -16.45
N LEU A 124 7.03 4.11 -15.23
CA LEU A 124 8.12 4.44 -14.32
C LEU A 124 9.44 3.88 -14.84
N ASN A 125 10.52 4.62 -14.58
CA ASN A 125 11.86 4.10 -14.71
C ASN A 125 12.02 2.93 -13.73
N PRO A 126 12.49 1.73 -14.15
CA PRO A 126 12.60 0.55 -13.29
C PRO A 126 13.46 0.76 -12.03
N ASN A 127 14.33 1.77 -12.02
CA ASN A 127 15.19 2.12 -10.88
C ASN A 127 14.61 3.21 -9.99
N LYS A 128 13.38 3.66 -10.25
CA LYS A 128 12.70 4.72 -9.52
C LYS A 128 11.39 4.22 -8.96
N ASN A 129 11.06 4.74 -7.79
CA ASN A 129 9.80 4.46 -7.12
C ASN A 129 9.08 5.77 -6.82
N LEU A 130 7.77 5.73 -6.84
CA LEU A 130 6.92 6.73 -6.23
C LEU A 130 6.73 6.38 -4.76
N VAL A 131 6.38 7.38 -3.94
CA VAL A 131 5.90 7.13 -2.57
C VAL A 131 4.46 7.56 -2.48
N ILE A 132 3.58 6.64 -2.10
CA ILE A 132 2.15 6.89 -1.94
C ILE A 132 1.76 6.83 -0.46
N HIS A 133 0.91 7.75 -0.06
CA HIS A 133 0.35 7.84 1.28
C HIS A 133 -1.16 7.67 1.17
N PHE A 134 -1.69 6.56 1.67
CA PHE A 134 -3.12 6.35 1.84
C PHE A 134 -3.52 6.84 3.23
N TYR A 135 -4.54 7.70 3.31
CA TYR A 135 -5.02 8.22 4.59
C TYR A 135 -5.57 7.09 5.48
N LYS A 136 -5.17 7.07 6.75
CA LYS A 136 -5.64 6.11 7.76
C LYS A 136 -6.98 6.55 8.33
N ASN A 137 -7.99 5.70 8.25
CA ASN A 137 -9.26 5.96 8.92
C ASN A 137 -9.29 5.39 10.34
N ASN A 138 -8.43 5.92 11.23
CA ASN A 138 -8.25 5.46 12.62
C ASN A 138 -7.92 3.95 12.79
N SER A 139 -7.49 3.30 11.72
CA SER A 139 -7.07 1.90 11.74
C SER A 139 -5.63 1.79 12.19
N TYR A 140 -5.41 0.95 13.20
CA TYR A 140 -4.07 0.50 13.61
C TYR A 140 -3.67 -0.81 12.91
N LYS A 141 -4.52 -1.33 12.01
CA LYS A 141 -4.29 -2.58 11.31
C LYS A 141 -3.08 -2.43 10.39
N GLU A 142 -2.28 -3.49 10.30
CA GLU A 142 -1.20 -3.53 9.32
C GLU A 142 -1.81 -3.74 7.93
N MET A 143 -1.50 -2.81 7.02
CA MET A 143 -2.00 -2.85 5.65
C MET A 143 -0.87 -3.10 4.67
N ASN A 144 -1.20 -3.72 3.55
CA ASN A 144 -0.25 -4.11 2.53
C ASN A 144 -0.56 -3.41 1.19
N LEU A 145 0.47 -3.26 0.37
CA LEU A 145 0.32 -2.77 -1.00
C LEU A 145 -0.16 -3.90 -1.90
N TYR A 146 -1.15 -3.62 -2.72
CA TYR A 146 -1.66 -4.51 -3.76
C TYR A 146 -1.67 -3.79 -5.10
N TYR A 147 -1.56 -4.58 -6.17
CA TYR A 147 -1.68 -4.12 -7.54
C TYR A 147 -2.70 -4.98 -8.28
N SER A 148 -3.37 -4.43 -9.27
CA SER A 148 -4.26 -5.25 -10.11
C SER A 148 -3.46 -6.34 -10.85
N LYS A 149 -4.03 -7.55 -10.93
CA LYS A 149 -3.58 -8.63 -11.83
C LYS A 149 -4.11 -8.47 -13.23
N ASP A 150 -5.21 -7.75 -13.38
CA ASP A 150 -5.85 -7.57 -14.67
C ASP A 150 -4.96 -6.69 -15.55
N ALA A 151 -4.87 -7.04 -16.84
CA ALA A 151 -4.22 -6.18 -17.81
C ALA A 151 -4.85 -4.79 -17.73
N ALA A 152 -4.04 -3.74 -17.96
CA ALA A 152 -4.41 -2.33 -17.82
C ALA A 152 -5.53 -1.88 -18.78
N SER A 153 -6.73 -2.45 -18.67
CA SER A 153 -7.93 -1.99 -19.34
C SER A 153 -8.75 -1.13 -18.39
N GLU A 154 -9.38 -0.11 -18.98
CA GLU A 154 -9.90 1.10 -18.33
C GLU A 154 -11.14 0.91 -17.43
N ILE A 155 -11.56 -0.33 -17.12
CA ILE A 155 -12.78 -0.56 -16.32
C ILE A 155 -12.62 -1.80 -15.42
N GLY A 156 -12.71 -1.56 -14.10
CA GLY A 156 -12.77 -2.60 -13.08
C GLY A 156 -11.43 -3.14 -12.60
N VAL A 157 -11.46 -3.74 -11.40
CA VAL A 157 -10.39 -4.59 -10.89
C VAL A 157 -11.03 -5.86 -10.35
N PHE A 158 -10.70 -6.99 -10.97
CA PHE A 158 -11.29 -8.28 -10.68
C PHE A 158 -10.45 -9.10 -9.72
N ASN A 159 -9.12 -8.94 -9.77
CA ASN A 159 -8.23 -9.65 -8.87
C ASN A 159 -6.98 -8.83 -8.54
N TRP A 160 -6.61 -8.85 -7.26
CA TRP A 160 -5.43 -8.18 -6.75
C TRP A 160 -4.28 -9.14 -6.54
N GLN A 161 -3.06 -8.64 -6.75
CA GLN A 161 -1.83 -9.29 -6.36
C GLN A 161 -1.19 -8.48 -5.24
N LYS A 162 -0.95 -9.13 -4.11
CA LYS A 162 -0.14 -8.53 -3.04
C LYS A 162 1.22 -8.17 -3.64
N ALA A 163 1.63 -6.91 -3.50
CA ALA A 163 2.96 -6.49 -3.89
C ALA A 163 3.94 -7.38 -3.14
N THR A 164 4.85 -8.04 -3.86
CA THR A 164 5.99 -8.64 -3.21
C THR A 164 6.69 -7.49 -2.51
N SER A 165 6.81 -7.60 -1.19
CA SER A 165 7.49 -6.59 -0.41
C SER A 165 8.84 -6.41 -1.06
N VAL A 166 9.13 -5.23 -1.59
CA VAL A 166 10.52 -4.81 -1.74
C VAL A 166 10.98 -4.53 -0.31
N LYS A 167 11.05 -5.59 0.51
CA LYS A 167 11.90 -5.61 1.68
C LYS A 167 13.25 -5.33 1.09
N ARG A 168 13.69 -4.08 1.20
CA ARG A 168 15.06 -3.78 0.90
C ARG A 168 15.83 -4.52 1.97
N ASN A 169 16.42 -5.63 1.55
CA ASN A 169 17.38 -6.35 2.35
C ASN A 169 18.57 -5.41 2.40
N ALA A 170 18.81 -4.77 3.54
CA ALA A 170 20.09 -4.12 3.70
C ALA A 170 21.09 -5.24 4.00
N THR A 171 22.14 -5.31 3.19
CA THR A 171 23.30 -6.10 3.57
C THR A 171 23.96 -5.35 4.71
N ARG A 172 23.95 -5.96 5.89
CA ARG A 172 24.67 -5.44 7.04
C ARG A 172 25.98 -6.20 7.19
N LEU A 173 27.08 -5.46 7.13
CA LEU A 173 28.41 -5.94 7.46
C LEU A 173 28.67 -5.61 8.93
N TYR A 174 29.14 -6.59 9.68
CA TYR A 174 29.77 -6.40 10.98
C TYR A 174 31.24 -6.76 10.84
N MET A 175 32.15 -5.94 11.37
CA MET A 175 33.55 -6.33 11.48
C MET A 175 34.01 -6.31 12.94
N THR A 176 34.67 -7.38 13.36
CA THR A 176 35.23 -7.56 14.70
C THR A 176 36.73 -7.85 14.56
N MET A 177 37.58 -7.06 15.21
CA MET A 177 39.05 -7.18 15.15
C MET A 177 39.59 -7.49 16.55
N TYR A 178 39.97 -8.74 16.81
CA TYR A 178 40.37 -9.18 18.15
C TYR A 178 41.78 -8.71 18.55
N GLU A 179 42.68 -8.52 17.59
CA GLU A 179 44.07 -8.10 17.87
C GLU A 179 44.17 -6.65 18.38
N ALA A 180 43.23 -5.78 18.01
CA ALA A 180 43.14 -4.41 18.54
C ALA A 180 42.79 -4.39 20.04
N LEU A 181 41.84 -5.24 20.46
CA LEU A 181 41.36 -5.33 21.85
C LEU A 181 42.46 -5.78 22.83
N ALA A 182 43.37 -6.65 22.40
CA ALA A 182 44.49 -7.12 23.23
C ALA A 182 45.53 -6.01 23.54
N SER A 183 45.57 -4.96 22.72
CA SER A 183 46.51 -3.84 22.86
C SER A 183 45.96 -2.62 23.61
N GLY A 184 44.69 -2.69 24.06
CA GLY A 184 44.02 -1.56 24.75
C GLY A 184 43.70 -0.38 23.84
N TYR A 185 43.77 -0.55 22.51
CA TYR A 185 43.55 0.48 21.51
C TYR A 185 42.35 0.11 20.63
N MET A 186 41.37 1.02 20.52
CA MET A 186 40.22 0.86 19.62
C MET A 186 40.38 1.77 18.40
N PRO A 187 40.74 1.25 17.21
CA PRO A 187 40.81 2.06 16.00
C PRO A 187 39.43 2.57 15.60
N ASN A 188 39.34 3.86 15.24
CA ASN A 188 38.14 4.44 14.65
C ASN A 188 38.14 4.17 13.14
N PHE A 189 37.21 3.33 12.68
CA PHE A 189 37.10 2.95 11.27
C PHE A 189 36.18 3.93 10.53
N GLU A 190 36.78 4.89 9.82
CA GLU A 190 36.06 5.75 8.87
C GLU A 190 36.27 5.23 7.45
N MET A 191 35.20 5.10 6.67
CA MET A 191 35.30 4.88 5.22
C MET A 191 35.70 6.18 4.52
N MET A 192 36.56 6.13 3.51
CA MET A 192 36.94 7.34 2.75
C MET A 192 35.81 7.92 1.86
N SER A 193 34.61 7.32 1.85
CA SER A 193 33.43 7.88 1.17
C SER A 193 32.11 7.69 1.97
N GLY A 194 31.36 8.79 2.11
CA GLY A 194 30.34 9.01 3.14
C GLY A 194 28.91 8.53 2.85
N ASN A 195 28.72 7.26 2.50
CA ASN A 195 27.38 6.65 2.36
C ASN A 195 27.02 5.65 3.47
N TYR A 196 27.77 5.62 4.57
CA TYR A 196 27.65 4.59 5.62
C TYR A 196 27.41 5.23 6.98
N SER A 197 26.49 4.68 7.78
CA SER A 197 26.20 5.16 9.14
C SER A 197 26.87 4.27 10.18
N ASP A 198 27.82 4.83 10.93
CA ASP A 198 28.39 4.18 12.11
C ASP A 198 27.37 4.19 13.26
N SER A 199 27.20 3.03 13.92
CA SER A 199 26.45 2.92 15.17
C SER A 199 27.18 1.95 16.08
N THR A 200 28.30 2.41 16.62
CA THR A 200 29.14 1.68 17.56
C THR A 200 28.46 1.60 18.94
N TYR A 201 28.36 0.38 19.49
CA TYR A 201 28.10 0.11 20.91
C TYR A 201 28.79 -1.21 21.28
N GLY A 202 29.84 -1.17 22.11
CA GLY A 202 30.51 -2.38 22.62
C GLY A 202 31.75 -2.86 21.82
N ALA A 203 32.02 -4.16 21.85
CA ALA A 203 33.20 -4.80 21.23
C ALA A 203 33.15 -4.89 19.69
N ASP A 204 32.06 -4.43 19.08
CA ASP A 204 31.87 -4.37 17.63
C ASP A 204 32.49 -3.07 17.10
N LEU A 205 33.51 -3.20 16.25
CA LEU A 205 34.39 -2.08 15.87
C LEU A 205 33.93 -1.34 14.61
N PHE A 206 33.07 -1.93 13.78
CA PHE A 206 32.58 -1.30 12.55
C PHE A 206 31.29 -1.97 12.05
N LYS A 207 30.30 -1.15 11.67
CA LYS A 207 29.02 -1.60 11.09
C LYS A 207 28.76 -0.88 9.76
N LEU A 208 28.62 -1.65 8.69
CA LEU A 208 28.24 -1.15 7.37
C LEU A 208 26.79 -1.54 7.07
N GLU A 209 25.96 -0.60 6.64
CA GLU A 209 24.64 -0.92 6.06
C GLU A 209 24.66 -0.53 4.58
N CYS A 210 24.68 -1.53 3.69
CA CYS A 210 24.52 -1.31 2.26
C CYS A 210 23.04 -1.31 1.91
N ASN A 211 22.56 -0.12 1.58
CA ASN A 211 21.18 0.11 1.17
C ASN A 211 20.88 -0.39 -0.25
N LYS A 212 21.83 -0.89 -1.03
CA LYS A 212 21.55 -1.46 -2.36
C LYS A 212 21.41 -2.98 -2.27
N GLN A 213 20.53 -3.56 -3.08
CA GLN A 213 20.51 -5.02 -3.25
C GLN A 213 21.78 -5.42 -4.02
N VAL A 214 22.69 -6.10 -3.34
CA VAL A 214 24.00 -6.49 -3.91
C VAL A 214 24.12 -7.99 -4.16
N PHE A 215 23.15 -8.76 -3.66
CA PHE A 215 23.15 -10.22 -3.71
C PHE A 215 21.92 -10.77 -4.44
N SER A 216 22.08 -11.93 -5.06
CA SER A 216 20.99 -12.71 -5.64
C SER A 216 19.98 -13.16 -4.57
N ALA A 217 18.75 -13.46 -4.99
CA ALA A 217 17.71 -13.93 -4.08
C ALA A 217 18.10 -15.22 -3.33
N GLN A 218 18.86 -16.10 -3.98
CA GLN A 218 19.38 -17.34 -3.38
C GLN A 218 20.40 -17.03 -2.28
N THR A 219 21.36 -16.16 -2.56
CA THR A 219 22.37 -15.72 -1.58
C THR A 219 21.75 -15.02 -0.37
N ILE A 220 20.71 -14.22 -0.60
CA ILE A 220 19.93 -13.56 0.46
C ILE A 220 19.26 -14.58 1.39
N GLU A 221 18.65 -15.63 0.83
CA GLU A 221 17.97 -16.66 1.62
C GLU A 221 18.97 -17.50 2.43
N ALA A 222 20.11 -17.86 1.83
CA ALA A 222 21.20 -18.54 2.51
C ALA A 222 21.73 -17.72 3.70
N LEU A 223 21.86 -16.40 3.53
CA LEU A 223 22.29 -15.49 4.59
C LEU A 223 21.25 -15.32 5.73
N ARG A 224 19.96 -15.57 5.47
CA ARG A 224 18.88 -15.47 6.48
C ARG A 224 18.75 -16.72 7.34
N THR A 225 18.96 -17.89 6.75
CA THR A 225 18.82 -19.18 7.44
C THR A 225 20.02 -19.48 8.34
N ASN A 226 21.20 -18.95 8.02
CA ASN A 226 22.39 -19.00 8.88
C ASN A 226 22.32 -17.94 9.99
N ASN A 227 21.59 -18.28 11.06
CA ASN A 227 21.30 -17.49 12.26
C ASN A 227 22.57 -17.08 13.06
N GLY A 228 23.45 -16.26 12.46
CA GLY A 228 24.77 -15.90 13.02
C GLY A 228 25.89 -15.59 12.00
N GLY A 229 25.67 -15.76 10.70
CA GLY A 229 26.43 -15.08 9.63
C GLY A 229 27.63 -15.80 9.00
N ASN A 230 27.74 -15.64 7.69
CA ASN A 230 28.88 -16.04 6.86
C ASN A 230 30.07 -15.19 7.28
N THR A 231 30.98 -15.80 8.04
CA THR A 231 32.07 -15.08 8.67
C THR A 231 33.36 -15.32 7.91
N ILE A 232 34.03 -14.23 7.55
CA ILE A 232 35.23 -14.19 6.74
C ILE A 232 36.36 -13.61 7.59
N LYS A 233 37.42 -14.39 7.80
CA LYS A 233 38.68 -13.87 8.30
C LYS A 233 39.30 -12.96 7.24
N CYS A 234 39.82 -11.81 7.65
CA CYS A 234 40.46 -10.85 6.76
C CYS A 234 41.66 -10.17 7.43
N LYS A 235 42.51 -9.56 6.58
CA LYS A 235 43.54 -8.60 6.99
C LYS A 235 43.18 -7.21 6.45
N VAL A 236 43.12 -6.21 7.31
CA VAL A 236 43.13 -4.80 6.90
C VAL A 236 44.59 -4.38 6.83
N SER A 237 45.09 -4.03 5.64
CA SER A 237 46.48 -3.61 5.49
C SER A 237 46.73 -2.21 6.05
N LYS A 238 48.00 -1.84 6.24
CA LYS A 238 48.47 -0.49 6.60
C LYS A 238 48.03 0.64 5.65
N ASN A 239 47.49 0.29 4.48
CA ASN A 239 46.91 1.22 3.52
C ASN A 239 45.37 1.24 3.56
N GLY A 240 44.77 0.43 4.44
CA GLY A 240 43.31 0.34 4.60
C GLY A 240 42.63 -0.67 3.69
N ARG A 241 43.38 -1.44 2.91
CA ARG A 241 42.83 -2.41 1.96
C ARG A 241 42.47 -3.72 2.66
N LEU A 242 41.32 -4.30 2.30
CA LEU A 242 40.94 -5.65 2.72
C LEU A 242 41.66 -6.70 1.88
N GLU A 243 42.37 -7.60 2.55
CA GLU A 243 43.21 -8.66 2.00
C GLU A 243 42.96 -9.98 2.74
N ASP A 244 43.51 -11.08 2.21
CA ASP A 244 43.54 -12.40 2.85
C ASP A 244 42.16 -12.88 3.35
N LEU A 245 41.15 -12.78 2.47
CA LEU A 245 39.77 -13.16 2.77
C LEU A 245 39.59 -14.68 2.78
N GLU A 246 39.18 -15.25 3.91
CA GLU A 246 38.99 -16.69 4.12
C GLU A 246 37.70 -16.97 4.90
N PHE A 247 36.80 -17.82 4.39
CA PHE A 247 35.59 -18.20 5.13
C PHE A 247 35.92 -19.09 6.33
N VAL A 248 35.43 -18.71 7.51
CA VAL A 248 35.55 -19.50 8.74
C VAL A 248 34.54 -20.65 8.73
N HIS A 249 33.31 -20.34 8.33
CA HIS A 249 32.23 -21.29 8.06
C HIS A 249 31.60 -20.89 6.73
N GLY A 250 31.86 -21.69 5.71
CA GLY A 250 31.41 -21.44 4.35
C GLY A 250 29.90 -21.55 4.19
N CYS A 251 29.40 -20.99 3.08
CA CYS A 251 28.02 -21.17 2.62
C CYS A 251 28.03 -21.85 1.25
N GLU A 252 26.90 -21.88 0.55
CA GLU A 252 26.89 -22.40 -0.82
C GLU A 252 27.87 -21.61 -1.71
N ALA A 253 28.59 -22.30 -2.60
CA ALA A 253 29.70 -21.72 -3.37
C ALA A 253 29.34 -20.45 -4.16
N ASN A 254 28.10 -20.35 -4.65
CA ASN A 254 27.62 -19.15 -5.35
C ASN A 254 27.50 -17.95 -4.39
N ALA A 255 26.98 -18.16 -3.18
CA ALA A 255 26.88 -17.13 -2.16
C ALA A 255 28.26 -16.68 -1.68
N GLU A 256 29.22 -17.60 -1.53
CA GLU A 256 30.62 -17.26 -1.20
C GLU A 256 31.26 -16.36 -2.25
N LEU A 257 31.06 -16.68 -3.53
CA LEU A 257 31.59 -15.90 -4.64
C LEU A 257 31.01 -14.48 -4.68
N GLU A 258 29.69 -14.36 -4.53
CA GLU A 258 29.01 -13.06 -4.47
C GLU A 258 29.50 -12.23 -3.28
N ILE A 259 29.67 -12.84 -2.11
CA ILE A 259 30.17 -12.19 -0.90
C ILE A 259 31.61 -11.71 -1.09
N PHE A 260 32.51 -12.52 -1.64
CA PHE A 260 33.88 -12.10 -1.91
C PHE A 260 33.95 -10.94 -2.90
N ASN A 261 33.17 -10.99 -3.98
CA ASN A 261 33.12 -9.91 -4.96
C ASN A 261 32.61 -8.62 -4.34
N PHE A 262 31.58 -8.71 -3.48
CA PHE A 262 31.07 -7.57 -2.73
C PHE A 262 32.14 -6.97 -1.81
N ILE A 263 32.82 -7.77 -0.98
CA ILE A 263 33.85 -7.28 -0.05
C ILE A 263 35.01 -6.63 -0.82
N LYS A 264 35.44 -7.22 -1.93
CA LYS A 264 36.49 -6.64 -2.79
C LYS A 264 36.07 -5.33 -3.47
N SER A 265 34.77 -5.08 -3.61
CA SER A 265 34.24 -3.85 -4.19
C SER A 265 34.12 -2.70 -3.17
N LEU A 266 34.28 -2.98 -1.88
CA LEU A 266 34.24 -1.95 -0.85
C LEU A 266 35.40 -0.97 -1.04
N PRO A 267 35.21 0.32 -0.72
CA PRO A 267 36.30 1.28 -0.74
C PRO A 267 37.38 0.88 0.27
N ASP A 268 38.58 1.43 0.12
CA ASP A 268 39.60 1.30 1.14
C ASP A 268 39.13 1.95 2.45
N LEU A 269 39.42 1.28 3.56
CA LEU A 269 39.20 1.79 4.91
C LEU A 269 40.25 2.87 5.22
N LYS A 270 39.98 3.75 6.19
CA LYS A 270 41.04 4.60 6.72
C LYS A 270 42.07 3.71 7.44
N PRO A 271 43.38 3.85 7.15
CA PRO A 271 44.41 3.05 7.80
C PRO A 271 44.34 3.14 9.32
N CYS A 272 44.42 1.98 9.97
CA CYS A 272 44.53 1.93 11.42
C CYS A 272 45.93 2.33 11.85
N LYS A 273 46.01 3.11 12.93
CA LYS A 273 47.27 3.57 13.52
C LYS A 273 47.52 2.90 14.85
N ASP A 274 48.79 2.60 15.16
CA ASP A 274 49.21 2.18 16.49
C ASP A 274 49.20 3.35 17.49
N SER A 275 49.56 3.06 18.75
CA SER A 275 49.58 4.05 19.85
C SER A 275 50.59 5.20 19.65
N ILE A 276 51.51 5.09 18.69
CA ILE A 276 52.51 6.10 18.35
C ILE A 276 52.24 6.74 16.98
N GLY A 277 51.13 6.37 16.32
CA GLY A 277 50.62 7.02 15.10
C GLY A 277 51.05 6.39 13.77
N ASN A 278 51.74 5.24 13.77
CA ASN A 278 52.12 4.54 12.54
C ASN A 278 50.98 3.68 12.02
N ASN A 279 50.83 3.60 10.70
CA ASN A 279 49.86 2.69 10.11
C ASN A 279 50.29 1.23 10.29
N VAL A 280 49.36 0.36 10.69
CA VAL A 280 49.61 -1.07 10.95
C VAL A 280 48.62 -1.97 10.21
N ASP A 281 49.05 -3.20 9.94
CA ASP A 281 48.16 -4.26 9.50
C ASP A 281 47.34 -4.77 10.70
N LEU A 282 46.09 -5.18 10.47
CA LEU A 282 45.23 -5.75 11.49
C LEU A 282 44.50 -6.99 10.96
N ILE A 283 44.45 -8.04 11.77
CA ILE A 283 43.68 -9.25 11.44
C ILE A 283 42.34 -9.22 12.19
N GLY A 284 41.27 -9.59 11.50
CA GLY A 284 39.97 -9.75 12.11
C GLY A 284 38.97 -10.50 11.25
N TRP A 285 37.70 -10.30 11.57
CA TRP A 285 36.57 -11.09 11.12
C TRP A 285 35.52 -10.14 10.55
N ILE A 286 34.99 -10.47 9.38
CA ILE A 286 33.88 -9.79 8.71
C ILE A 286 32.71 -10.75 8.70
N THR A 287 31.60 -10.37 9.32
CA THR A 287 30.35 -11.11 9.25
C THR A 287 29.39 -10.38 8.33
N VAL A 288 28.92 -11.09 7.30
CA VAL A 288 27.87 -10.60 6.39
C VAL A 288 26.53 -11.13 6.86
N SER A 289 25.56 -10.23 7.01
CA SER A 289 24.18 -10.57 7.39
C SER A 289 23.17 -9.79 6.55
N ILE A 290 21.97 -10.34 6.42
CA ILE A 290 20.83 -9.63 5.84
C ILE A 290 19.91 -9.18 6.97
N ILE A 291 19.61 -7.88 7.00
CA ILE A 291 18.56 -7.34 7.86
C ILE A 291 17.38 -6.88 7.01
N ASP A 292 16.21 -6.91 7.62
CA ASP A 292 15.07 -6.13 7.13
C ASP A 292 15.42 -4.66 7.40
N SER A 293 15.65 -3.89 6.32
CA SER A 293 15.97 -2.45 6.44
C SER A 293 14.72 -1.60 6.62
N LEU A 294 14.93 -0.32 6.95
CA LEU A 294 13.86 0.67 6.95
C LEU A 294 13.06 0.58 5.63
N PRO A 295 11.73 0.72 5.68
CA PRO A 295 10.90 0.82 4.48
C PRO A 295 11.53 1.75 3.45
N LEU A 296 11.43 1.43 2.15
CA LEU A 296 12.11 2.19 1.08
C LEU A 296 11.93 3.70 1.20
N TYR A 297 10.71 4.15 1.54
CA TYR A 297 10.40 5.56 1.74
C TYR A 297 11.12 6.20 2.94
N LEU A 298 11.49 5.46 3.99
CA LEU A 298 12.29 5.99 5.10
C LEU A 298 13.78 6.07 4.77
N ALA A 299 14.25 5.26 3.82
CA ALA A 299 15.64 5.26 3.36
C ALA A 299 15.89 6.18 2.15
N ASP A 300 14.84 6.73 1.54
CA ASP A 300 14.95 7.64 0.40
C ASP A 300 15.18 9.08 0.89
N ALA A 301 16.43 9.53 0.79
CA ALA A 301 16.85 10.84 1.29
C ALA A 301 16.16 12.00 0.56
N ASP A 302 15.87 11.86 -0.74
CA ASP A 302 15.23 12.89 -1.56
C ASP A 302 13.77 13.05 -1.15
N TYR A 303 13.06 11.92 -1.01
CA TYR A 303 11.72 11.92 -0.43
C TYR A 303 11.72 12.50 0.98
N VAL A 304 12.59 12.04 1.90
CA VAL A 304 12.62 12.55 3.28
C VAL A 304 12.87 14.06 3.31
N LYS A 305 13.80 14.55 2.47
CA LYS A 305 14.10 15.98 2.34
C LYS A 305 12.91 16.75 1.79
N SER A 306 12.32 16.31 0.69
CA SER A 306 11.17 16.96 0.05
C SER A 306 9.96 16.94 0.98
N PHE A 307 9.72 15.82 1.65
CA PHE A 307 8.69 15.66 2.67
C PHE A 307 8.89 16.69 3.80
N ASN A 308 10.06 16.70 4.45
CA ASN A 308 10.32 17.62 5.55
C ASN A 308 10.23 19.09 5.10
N THR A 309 10.67 19.41 3.87
CA THR A 309 10.60 20.77 3.30
C THR A 309 9.19 21.20 2.96
N THR A 310 8.39 20.29 2.41
CA THR A 310 7.00 20.58 2.02
C THR A 310 6.15 20.74 3.26
N TYR A 311 6.25 19.79 4.20
CA TYR A 311 5.38 19.72 5.37
C TYR A 311 5.77 20.64 6.54
N SER A 312 6.96 21.24 6.52
CA SER A 312 7.34 22.26 7.51
C SER A 312 6.40 23.48 7.51
N ASN A 313 5.70 23.74 6.41
CA ASN A 313 4.87 24.93 6.21
C ASN A 313 3.35 24.70 6.43
N PHE A 314 2.89 23.49 6.72
CA PHE A 314 1.46 23.18 6.87
C PHE A 314 1.07 23.05 8.35
N GLU A 315 0.52 24.11 8.93
CA GLU A 315 0.18 24.19 10.37
C GLU A 315 -1.13 23.48 10.78
N GLN A 316 -1.96 23.05 9.82
CA GLN A 316 -3.31 22.53 10.10
C GLN A 316 -3.31 21.02 10.47
N ILE A 317 -2.29 20.25 10.07
CA ILE A 317 -2.05 18.86 10.51
C ILE A 317 -0.54 18.74 10.73
N LYS A 318 -0.09 18.65 11.99
CA LYS A 318 1.32 18.75 12.41
C LYS A 318 2.17 17.53 12.00
N ILE A 319 2.33 17.29 10.69
CA ILE A 319 3.19 16.21 10.20
C ILE A 319 4.61 16.72 10.07
N LYS A 320 5.43 16.48 11.11
CA LYS A 320 6.79 17.02 11.21
C LYS A 320 7.84 16.23 10.44
N ASN A 321 7.62 14.94 10.25
CA ASN A 321 8.52 14.01 9.57
C ASN A 321 7.77 12.75 9.14
N VAL A 322 8.44 11.89 8.38
CA VAL A 322 7.88 10.64 7.85
C VAL A 322 7.38 9.69 8.95
N LYS A 323 8.06 9.63 10.10
CA LYS A 323 7.61 8.79 11.22
C LYS A 323 6.28 9.27 11.79
N ALA A 324 6.10 10.57 11.97
CA ALA A 324 4.82 11.16 12.36
C ALA A 324 3.76 10.98 11.27
N ALA A 325 4.15 10.97 9.99
CA ALA A 325 3.24 10.70 8.88
C ALA A 325 2.67 9.28 8.94
N ASN A 326 3.45 8.29 9.38
CA ASN A 326 2.97 6.92 9.58
C ASN A 326 1.82 6.82 10.60
N ASP A 327 1.63 7.81 11.48
CA ASP A 327 0.50 7.81 12.42
C ASP A 327 -0.82 8.17 11.72
N TYR A 328 -0.76 8.88 10.58
CA TYR A 328 -1.92 9.36 9.81
C TYR A 328 -2.08 8.68 8.44
N TYR A 329 -1.03 8.02 7.95
CA TYR A 329 -0.98 7.45 6.61
C TYR A 329 -0.38 6.05 6.60
N HIS A 330 -0.92 5.17 5.76
CA HIS A 330 -0.19 4.01 5.26
C HIS A 330 0.72 4.48 4.12
N ILE A 331 2.03 4.34 4.31
CA ILE A 331 3.02 4.80 3.34
C ILE A 331 3.62 3.60 2.62
N PHE A 332 3.60 3.61 1.30
CA PHE A 332 4.17 2.57 0.46
C PHE A 332 5.10 3.13 -0.61
N SER A 333 6.10 2.34 -0.97
CA SER A 333 6.91 2.57 -2.16
C SER A 333 6.28 1.82 -3.33
N VAL A 334 6.05 2.52 -4.43
CA VAL A 334 5.36 2.04 -5.62
C VAL A 334 6.31 2.06 -6.80
N ASN A 335 6.45 0.94 -7.51
CA ASN A 335 7.37 0.80 -8.64
C ASN A 335 6.68 0.60 -9.99
N LYS A 336 5.34 0.66 -10.02
CA LYS A 336 4.54 0.62 -11.24
C LYS A 336 3.30 1.49 -11.13
N LEU A 337 2.87 2.05 -12.26
CA LEU A 337 1.63 2.81 -12.40
C LEU A 337 0.41 1.87 -12.55
N GLY A 338 -0.78 2.45 -12.68
CA GLY A 338 -2.05 1.75 -12.82
C GLY A 338 -2.82 1.64 -11.50
N TRP A 339 -3.56 0.54 -11.35
CA TRP A 339 -4.36 0.24 -10.17
C TRP A 339 -3.51 -0.23 -8.99
N ILE A 340 -3.60 0.52 -7.88
CA ILE A 340 -2.81 0.34 -6.66
C ILE A 340 -3.75 0.44 -5.47
N ALA A 341 -3.61 -0.46 -4.50
CA ALA A 341 -4.47 -0.44 -3.33
C ALA A 341 -3.72 -0.68 -2.02
N CYS A 342 -4.23 -0.04 -0.96
CA CYS A 342 -3.90 -0.32 0.41
C CYS A 342 -4.96 -1.29 0.96
N MET A 343 -4.58 -2.56 1.15
CA MET A 343 -5.51 -3.60 1.57
C MET A 343 -4.86 -4.56 2.56
N ASN A 344 -5.67 -5.28 3.31
CA ASN A 344 -5.24 -6.45 4.05
C ASN A 344 -6.23 -7.59 3.89
N GLU A 345 -5.77 -8.81 4.06
CA GLU A 345 -6.65 -9.97 4.16
C GLU A 345 -7.59 -9.80 5.36
N ILE A 346 -8.85 -10.19 5.17
CA ILE A 346 -9.82 -10.26 6.26
C ILE A 346 -9.49 -11.49 7.09
N GLU A 347 -9.48 -11.32 8.41
CA GLU A 347 -9.34 -12.41 9.36
C GLU A 347 -10.73 -12.72 9.94
N SER A 348 -11.12 -13.99 9.89
CA SER A 348 -12.37 -14.51 10.43
C SER A 348 -12.13 -15.92 10.98
N GLU A 349 -12.86 -16.30 12.02
CA GLU A 349 -12.77 -17.65 12.60
C GLU A 349 -13.23 -18.71 11.60
N ILE A 350 -14.24 -18.38 10.80
CA ILE A 350 -14.88 -19.29 9.85
C ILE A 350 -15.06 -18.57 8.52
N PHE A 351 -14.71 -19.29 7.45
CA PHE A 351 -15.05 -18.93 6.08
C PHE A 351 -15.90 -20.03 5.47
N ALA A 352 -16.88 -19.64 4.66
CA ALA A 352 -17.76 -20.56 3.96
C ALA A 352 -18.19 -20.00 2.61
N ASP A 353 -18.41 -20.89 1.65
CA ASP A 353 -19.11 -20.53 0.42
C ASP A 353 -20.55 -20.16 0.74
N TYR A 354 -21.03 -19.08 0.14
CA TYR A 354 -22.37 -18.58 0.37
C TYR A 354 -23.18 -18.60 -0.93
N SER A 355 -24.27 -19.37 -0.94
CA SER A 355 -25.22 -19.44 -2.05
C SER A 355 -26.57 -18.92 -1.56
N PRO A 356 -26.95 -17.66 -1.86
CA PRO A 356 -28.24 -17.14 -1.44
C PRO A 356 -29.39 -17.89 -2.15
N ASN A 357 -30.46 -18.19 -1.40
CA ASN A 357 -31.70 -18.67 -1.97
C ASN A 357 -32.49 -17.48 -2.53
N LEU A 358 -32.35 -17.24 -3.84
CA LEU A 358 -32.96 -16.09 -4.51
C LEU A 358 -34.39 -16.44 -4.97
N PRO A 359 -35.39 -15.55 -4.76
CA PRO A 359 -36.75 -15.79 -5.24
C PRO A 359 -36.81 -15.93 -6.77
N ASN A 360 -37.56 -16.92 -7.26
CA ASN A 360 -37.72 -17.26 -8.68
C ASN A 360 -38.26 -16.10 -9.57
N SER A 361 -38.80 -15.03 -8.98
CA SER A 361 -39.42 -13.89 -9.67
C SER A 361 -38.51 -12.69 -9.86
N THR A 362 -37.25 -12.75 -9.43
CA THR A 362 -36.39 -11.56 -9.38
C THR A 362 -35.68 -11.30 -10.71
N GLU A 363 -35.66 -10.04 -11.17
CA GLU A 363 -34.84 -9.62 -12.32
C GLU A 363 -33.33 -9.89 -12.09
N LEU A 364 -32.92 -10.09 -10.83
CA LEU A 364 -31.61 -10.61 -10.40
C LEU A 364 -31.12 -11.83 -11.17
N LEU A 365 -31.98 -12.81 -11.46
CA LEU A 365 -31.58 -14.02 -12.20
C LEU A 365 -31.26 -13.71 -13.67
N LYS A 366 -31.77 -12.57 -14.18
CA LYS A 366 -31.45 -12.01 -15.50
C LYS A 366 -30.24 -11.07 -15.46
N SER A 367 -29.91 -10.51 -14.29
CA SER A 367 -28.71 -9.70 -14.09
C SER A 367 -27.48 -10.61 -14.28
N SER A 368 -26.58 -10.23 -15.18
CA SER A 368 -25.39 -11.02 -15.49
C SER A 368 -24.39 -11.06 -14.33
N GLU A 369 -24.57 -10.24 -13.28
CA GLU A 369 -23.61 -10.06 -12.19
C GLU A 369 -24.29 -9.76 -10.86
N LEU A 370 -23.95 -10.55 -9.83
CA LEU A 370 -24.27 -10.25 -8.43
C LEU A 370 -23.00 -9.93 -7.66
N LYS A 371 -23.10 -8.95 -6.77
CA LYS A 371 -22.05 -8.54 -5.85
C LYS A 371 -22.55 -8.69 -4.42
N ILE A 372 -21.65 -8.91 -3.48
CA ILE A 372 -21.94 -8.84 -2.05
C ILE A 372 -20.98 -7.84 -1.41
N THR A 373 -21.54 -6.94 -0.61
CA THR A 373 -20.80 -6.01 0.24
C THR A 373 -20.84 -6.53 1.66
N LEU A 374 -19.70 -6.56 2.32
CA LEU A 374 -19.62 -6.99 3.72
C LEU A 374 -19.84 -5.77 4.61
N ASN A 375 -20.73 -5.80 5.61
CA ASN A 375 -21.00 -4.60 6.41
C ASN A 375 -19.77 -4.23 7.26
N ALA A 376 -19.19 -5.21 7.94
CA ALA A 376 -18.06 -5.02 8.86
C ALA A 376 -16.73 -4.60 8.18
N PHE A 377 -16.63 -4.72 6.86
CA PHE A 377 -15.38 -4.49 6.12
C PHE A 377 -15.61 -3.60 4.91
N ASN A 378 -14.61 -2.83 4.50
CA ASN A 378 -14.65 -2.10 3.23
C ASN A 378 -14.30 -3.07 2.07
N SER A 379 -15.24 -3.97 1.77
CA SER A 379 -15.00 -5.16 0.93
C SER A 379 -16.20 -5.49 0.06
N ILE A 380 -15.93 -5.88 -1.20
CA ILE A 380 -16.90 -6.32 -2.20
C ILE A 380 -16.40 -7.56 -2.92
N VAL A 381 -17.28 -8.55 -3.04
CA VAL A 381 -17.01 -9.81 -3.73
C VAL A 381 -18.05 -10.05 -4.82
N LYS A 382 -17.61 -10.49 -6.00
CA LYS A 382 -18.50 -10.89 -7.10
C LYS A 382 -18.89 -12.37 -6.96
N ALA A 383 -20.15 -12.68 -7.24
CA ALA A 383 -20.62 -14.07 -7.32
C ALA A 383 -20.06 -14.78 -8.56
N GLN A 384 -19.74 -16.06 -8.38
CA GLN A 384 -19.54 -17.00 -9.47
C GLN A 384 -20.88 -17.63 -9.85
N LYS A 385 -21.10 -17.88 -11.15
CA LYS A 385 -22.30 -18.58 -11.64
C LYS A 385 -21.95 -20.01 -12.02
N ILE A 386 -22.41 -20.98 -11.24
CA ILE A 386 -22.15 -22.42 -11.42
C ILE A 386 -23.51 -23.14 -11.42
N ASP A 387 -23.79 -23.93 -12.46
CA ASP A 387 -25.06 -24.66 -12.61
C ASP A 387 -26.32 -23.81 -12.36
N ASN A 388 -26.33 -22.59 -12.92
CA ASN A 388 -27.37 -21.57 -12.73
C ASN A 388 -27.58 -21.06 -11.28
N LYS A 389 -26.69 -21.41 -10.35
CA LYS A 389 -26.67 -20.86 -8.99
C LYS A 389 -25.56 -19.81 -8.87
N PHE A 390 -25.84 -18.78 -8.07
CA PHE A 390 -24.84 -17.80 -7.69
C PHE A 390 -24.16 -18.24 -6.40
N ILE A 391 -22.84 -18.29 -6.42
CA ILE A 391 -22.01 -18.72 -5.29
C ILE A 391 -20.97 -17.64 -5.02
N PHE A 392 -20.94 -17.14 -3.80
CA PHE A 392 -19.86 -16.28 -3.30
C PHE A 392 -18.86 -17.16 -2.57
N PRO A 393 -17.67 -17.40 -3.13
CA PRO A 393 -16.71 -18.30 -2.53
C PRO A 393 -16.06 -17.67 -1.30
N ASN A 394 -15.77 -18.50 -0.29
CA ASN A 394 -14.88 -18.19 0.82
C ASN A 394 -15.20 -16.87 1.57
N LEU A 395 -16.48 -16.56 1.85
CA LEU A 395 -16.87 -15.39 2.62
C LEU A 395 -16.65 -15.61 4.13
N PRO A 396 -16.31 -14.56 4.92
CA PRO A 396 -16.41 -14.64 6.38
C PRO A 396 -17.84 -15.02 6.77
N ALA A 397 -18.02 -16.05 7.59
CA ALA A 397 -19.35 -16.51 8.02
C ALA A 397 -19.93 -15.63 9.15
N ASN A 398 -21.25 -15.69 9.31
CA ASN A 398 -22.03 -14.99 10.33
C ASN A 398 -21.82 -13.46 10.31
N GLN A 399 -21.70 -12.89 9.12
CA GLN A 399 -21.55 -11.45 8.92
C GLN A 399 -22.81 -10.88 8.26
N GLU A 400 -23.31 -9.78 8.81
CA GLU A 400 -24.28 -8.95 8.08
C GLU A 400 -23.65 -8.43 6.79
N SER A 401 -24.39 -8.58 5.70
CA SER A 401 -23.94 -8.23 4.36
C SER A 401 -25.12 -7.79 3.50
N LYS A 402 -24.82 -7.13 2.39
CA LYS A 402 -25.81 -6.73 1.39
C LYS A 402 -25.41 -7.30 0.04
N ILE A 403 -26.25 -8.15 -0.54
CA ILE A 403 -26.15 -8.51 -1.94
C ILE A 403 -26.67 -7.32 -2.75
N VAL A 404 -25.94 -6.93 -3.78
CA VAL A 404 -26.29 -5.86 -4.70
C VAL A 404 -26.26 -6.41 -6.12
N SER A 405 -27.32 -6.12 -6.87
CA SER A 405 -27.39 -6.28 -8.31
C SER A 405 -27.65 -4.93 -8.95
N PHE A 406 -27.13 -4.74 -10.15
CA PHE A 406 -27.47 -3.59 -10.97
C PHE A 406 -27.66 -4.04 -12.41
N SER A 407 -28.70 -3.55 -13.06
CA SER A 407 -28.92 -3.78 -14.50
C SER A 407 -28.58 -2.53 -15.29
N LYS A 408 -27.73 -2.70 -16.30
CA LYS A 408 -27.33 -1.64 -17.24
C LYS A 408 -28.20 -1.75 -18.49
N LYS A 409 -29.32 -1.00 -18.56
CA LYS A 409 -30.11 -0.88 -19.79
C LYS A 409 -30.03 0.56 -20.31
N SER A 410 -29.08 0.76 -21.22
CA SER A 410 -28.98 1.83 -22.23
C SER A 410 -29.30 3.28 -21.81
N ASP A 411 -29.22 3.59 -20.51
CA ASP A 411 -29.16 4.92 -19.85
C ASP A 411 -29.81 4.86 -18.45
N ASN A 412 -30.53 3.78 -18.11
CA ASN A 412 -31.13 3.58 -16.79
C ASN A 412 -30.35 2.53 -15.99
N ILE A 413 -29.95 2.91 -14.79
CA ILE A 413 -29.42 1.99 -13.77
C ILE A 413 -30.56 1.65 -12.85
N LYS A 414 -30.88 0.36 -12.75
CA LYS A 414 -31.71 -0.16 -11.67
C LYS A 414 -30.80 -0.88 -10.70
N ILE A 415 -30.90 -0.53 -9.44
CA ILE A 415 -30.16 -1.17 -8.35
C ILE A 415 -31.15 -1.95 -7.53
N GLU A 416 -30.84 -3.19 -7.23
CA GLU A 416 -31.60 -4.06 -6.35
C GLU A 416 -30.64 -4.56 -5.26
N PHE A 417 -31.08 -4.60 -4.00
CA PHE A 417 -30.27 -5.18 -2.93
C PHE A 417 -31.09 -6.06 -2.00
N LEU A 418 -30.36 -6.92 -1.30
CA LEU A 418 -30.89 -7.86 -0.32
C LEU A 418 -29.96 -7.90 0.89
N HIS A 419 -30.53 -7.68 2.07
CA HIS A 419 -29.86 -7.93 3.34
C HIS A 419 -29.73 -9.43 3.59
N VAL A 420 -28.52 -9.86 3.95
CA VAL A 420 -28.22 -11.26 4.26
C VAL A 420 -27.28 -11.37 5.45
N GLU A 421 -27.30 -12.54 6.08
CA GLU A 421 -26.25 -12.99 6.98
C GLU A 421 -25.49 -14.12 6.29
N THR A 422 -24.16 -13.98 6.14
CA THR A 422 -23.33 -15.00 5.50
C THR A 422 -23.26 -16.27 6.35
N GLY A 423 -23.13 -17.45 5.73
CA GLY A 423 -23.01 -18.72 6.45
C GLY A 423 -24.29 -19.24 7.12
N VAL A 424 -25.37 -18.45 7.13
CA VAL A 424 -26.70 -18.86 7.61
C VAL A 424 -27.63 -19.06 6.42
N GLU A 425 -28.45 -20.11 6.43
CA GLU A 425 -29.50 -20.26 5.42
C GLU A 425 -30.45 -19.04 5.49
N PRO A 426 -30.68 -18.34 4.37
CA PRO A 426 -31.40 -17.08 4.40
C PRO A 426 -32.82 -17.28 4.92
N LYS A 427 -33.20 -16.48 5.93
CA LYS A 427 -34.60 -16.30 6.28
C LYS A 427 -35.29 -15.63 5.10
N VAL A 428 -36.18 -16.36 4.45
CA VAL A 428 -36.98 -15.89 3.32
C VAL A 428 -37.90 -14.79 3.84
N ASP A 429 -37.53 -13.54 3.56
CA ASP A 429 -38.38 -12.38 3.26
C ASP A 429 -37.44 -11.29 2.74
N ALA A 430 -36.94 -11.52 1.53
CA ALA A 430 -36.02 -10.66 0.80
C ALA A 430 -36.81 -9.56 0.09
N GLU A 431 -36.78 -8.33 0.61
CA GLU A 431 -37.33 -7.17 -0.10
C GLU A 431 -36.27 -6.56 -1.01
N PHE A 432 -36.61 -6.41 -2.30
CA PHE A 432 -35.80 -5.68 -3.27
C PHE A 432 -36.33 -4.27 -3.40
N TYR A 433 -35.43 -3.30 -3.32
CA TYR A 433 -35.75 -1.90 -3.56
C TYR A 433 -35.08 -1.47 -4.86
N GLU A 434 -35.87 -0.99 -5.82
CA GLU A 434 -35.35 -0.34 -7.03
C GLU A 434 -34.96 1.11 -6.70
N SER A 435 -33.76 1.54 -7.11
CA SER A 435 -33.33 2.92 -6.86
C SER A 435 -32.24 3.46 -7.80
N GLU A 436 -31.95 4.75 -7.63
CA GLU A 436 -30.94 5.56 -8.35
C GLU A 436 -29.58 5.60 -7.61
N ILE A 437 -28.54 6.14 -8.28
CA ILE A 437 -27.15 6.19 -7.74
C ILE A 437 -27.03 6.85 -6.35
N PRO A 438 -27.68 8.00 -6.04
CA PRO A 438 -27.54 8.60 -4.71
C PRO A 438 -27.98 7.66 -3.58
N PHE A 439 -29.00 6.83 -3.83
CA PHE A 439 -29.47 5.85 -2.87
C PHE A 439 -28.49 4.67 -2.71
N LEU A 440 -27.73 4.30 -3.75
CA LEU A 440 -26.66 3.31 -3.60
C LEU A 440 -25.64 3.77 -2.56
N GLN A 441 -25.25 5.05 -2.59
CA GLN A 441 -24.31 5.60 -1.62
C GLN A 441 -24.89 5.54 -0.21
N GLU A 442 -26.15 5.95 -0.03
CA GLU A 442 -26.85 5.84 1.25
C GLU A 442 -26.91 4.40 1.74
N VAL A 443 -27.31 3.45 0.89
CA VAL A 443 -27.51 2.06 1.28
C VAL A 443 -26.19 1.35 1.51
N VAL A 444 -25.18 1.53 0.66
CA VAL A 444 -23.95 0.72 0.69
C VAL A 444 -22.87 1.32 1.59
N ASP A 445 -22.82 2.65 1.73
CA ASP A 445 -21.80 3.31 2.56
C ASP A 445 -22.25 3.56 4.00
N THR A 446 -23.56 3.50 4.30
CA THR A 446 -24.04 3.57 5.68
C THR A 446 -23.86 2.21 6.35
N TYR A 447 -22.86 2.12 7.23
CA TYR A 447 -22.82 1.44 8.54
C TYR A 447 -21.44 1.60 9.17
#